data_AF-Q5JH06-F1
#
_entry.id   AF-Q5JH06-F1
#
_cell.length_a   1.000
_cell.length_b   1.000
_cell.length_c   1.000
_cell.angle_alpha   90.00
_cell.angle_beta   90.00
_cell.angle_gamma   90.00
#
_symmetry.space_group_name_H-M   'P 1'
#
loop_
_entity.id
_entity.type
_entity.pdbx_description
1 polymer ?
#
loop_
_entity_poly.entity_id
_entity_poly.type
_entity_poly.pdbx_seq_one_letter_code
_entity_poly.pdbx_strand_id
1 'polypeptide(L)'
;MTNPLKNRVLILLLVLFVVITVLSTTPWMNKISESIRSAEPNVTAVYIGTTAPNGTWQFKVEDRVLTDCVVAYVYNYTPPGKLVVYELDSKALKVINPSEEIPSSECKGELIYGYLTANFTKLPETLTIDVWVGTTSTNDGYIYFRQIGDWMFINGSYVGYKAPSLSNNYMLMPIKELGKITNSTGIHVVNRR
;
A
#
# COMPACT_ATOMS: atom_id res chain seq x y z
N MET A 1 -16.99 -26.19 67.16
CA MET A 1 -17.36 -24.77 67.23
C MET A 1 -16.78 -24.04 66.02
N THR A 2 -17.60 -23.78 64.99
CA THR A 2 -17.19 -22.99 63.82
C THR A 2 -17.10 -21.52 64.21
N ASN A 3 -15.91 -20.93 64.08
CA ASN A 3 -15.61 -19.60 64.55
C ASN A 3 -16.34 -18.56 63.66
N PRO A 4 -17.38 -17.86 64.16
CA PRO A 4 -18.30 -17.07 63.32
C PRO A 4 -17.61 -15.89 62.62
N LEU A 5 -16.49 -15.41 63.17
CA LEU A 5 -15.65 -14.36 62.58
C LEU A 5 -14.92 -14.83 61.32
N LYS A 6 -14.47 -16.10 61.28
CA LYS A 6 -13.72 -16.65 60.14
C LYS A 6 -14.58 -16.77 58.88
N ASN A 7 -15.86 -17.14 59.06
CA ASN A 7 -16.81 -17.21 57.94
C ASN A 7 -17.18 -15.83 57.39
N ARG A 8 -17.29 -14.79 58.23
CA ARG A 8 -17.61 -13.43 57.76
C ARG A 8 -16.50 -12.83 56.91
N VAL A 9 -15.23 -13.03 57.30
CA VAL A 9 -14.07 -12.57 56.52
C VAL A 9 -13.96 -13.33 55.20
N LEU A 10 -14.22 -14.64 55.20
CA LEU A 10 -14.21 -15.46 54.00
C LEU A 10 -15.29 -15.01 52.99
N ILE A 11 -16.50 -14.72 53.49
CA ILE A 11 -17.61 -14.22 52.66
C ILE A 11 -17.27 -12.86 52.06
N LEU A 12 -16.70 -11.94 52.84
CA LEU A 12 -16.27 -10.62 52.35
C LEU A 12 -15.23 -10.73 51.24
N LEU A 13 -14.23 -11.61 51.40
CA LEU A 13 -13.21 -11.87 50.37
C LEU A 13 -13.82 -12.45 49.09
N LEU A 14 -14.78 -13.37 49.22
CA LEU A 14 -15.48 -13.97 48.08
C LEU A 14 -16.33 -12.95 47.33
N VAL A 15 -17.05 -12.09 48.04
CA VAL A 15 -17.82 -10.99 47.43
C VAL A 15 -16.88 -10.02 46.70
N LEU A 16 -15.75 -9.66 47.31
CA LEU A 16 -14.77 -8.77 46.68
C LEU A 16 -14.18 -9.38 45.40
N PHE A 17 -13.87 -10.69 45.42
CA PHE A 17 -13.36 -11.41 44.26
C PHE A 17 -14.38 -11.50 43.12
N VAL A 18 -15.66 -11.73 43.45
CA VAL A 18 -16.75 -11.72 42.46
C VAL A 18 -16.95 -10.33 41.86
N VAL A 19 -16.86 -9.27 42.67
CA VAL A 19 -16.95 -7.88 42.17
C VAL A 19 -15.78 -7.56 41.23
N ILE A 20 -14.55 -7.97 41.57
CA ILE A 20 -13.37 -7.77 40.71
C ILE A 20 -13.50 -8.54 39.40
N THR A 21 -13.95 -9.80 39.44
CA THR A 21 -14.11 -10.60 38.22
C THR A 21 -15.19 -10.02 37.30
N VAL A 22 -16.34 -9.60 37.84
CA VAL A 22 -17.40 -8.94 37.06
C VAL A 22 -16.94 -7.61 36.47
N LEU A 23 -16.17 -6.81 37.21
CA LEU A 23 -15.57 -5.56 36.72
C LEU A 23 -14.46 -5.81 35.68
N SER A 24 -13.76 -6.94 35.75
CA SER A 24 -12.74 -7.33 34.77
C SER A 24 -13.32 -7.89 33.46
N THR A 25 -14.56 -8.39 33.48
CA THR A 25 -15.24 -8.94 32.30
C THR A 25 -16.31 -8.01 31.73
N THR A 26 -16.46 -6.79 32.25
CA THR A 26 -17.52 -5.87 31.81
C THR A 26 -17.19 -5.24 30.45
N PRO A 27 -18.19 -4.83 29.65
CA PRO A 27 -18.02 -4.32 28.27
C PRO A 27 -17.15 -3.05 28.14
N TRP A 28 -16.75 -2.44 29.25
CA TRP A 28 -15.87 -1.27 29.25
C TRP A 28 -14.46 -1.59 28.74
N MET A 29 -13.93 -2.79 28.98
CA MET A 29 -12.66 -3.22 28.40
C MET A 29 -12.72 -3.31 26.87
N ASN A 30 -13.86 -3.73 26.30
CA ASN A 30 -14.05 -3.74 24.84
C ASN A 30 -14.12 -2.32 24.27
N LYS A 31 -14.70 -1.37 25.00
CA LYS A 31 -14.70 0.05 24.60
C LYS A 31 -13.32 0.71 24.67
N ILE A 32 -12.45 0.23 25.57
CA ILE A 32 -11.04 0.69 25.64
C ILE A 32 -10.20 0.02 24.55
N SER A 33 -10.41 -1.27 24.26
CA SER A 33 -9.65 -1.96 23.21
C SER A 33 -9.98 -1.41 21.82
N GLU A 34 -11.23 -1.03 21.57
CA GLU A 34 -11.65 -0.35 20.34
C GLU A 34 -11.07 1.06 20.21
N SER A 35 -10.92 1.81 21.31
CA SER A 35 -10.35 3.17 21.28
C SER A 35 -8.82 3.20 21.20
N ILE A 36 -8.14 2.08 21.47
CA ILE A 36 -6.68 1.93 21.37
C ILE A 36 -6.24 1.32 20.04
N ARG A 37 -7.18 0.96 19.15
CA ARG A 37 -6.85 0.42 17.83
C ARG A 37 -6.15 1.51 16.99
N SER A 38 -4.82 1.50 17.06
CA SER A 38 -3.96 2.43 16.33
C SER A 38 -4.35 2.42 14.86
N ALA A 39 -4.60 3.61 14.29
CA ALA A 39 -4.97 3.74 12.89
C ALA A 39 -3.95 2.98 12.01
N GLU A 40 -4.47 2.17 11.09
CA GLU A 40 -3.65 1.44 10.14
C GLU A 40 -2.85 2.44 9.27
N PRO A 41 -1.61 2.10 8.87
CA PRO A 41 -0.85 2.90 7.91
C PRO A 41 -1.69 3.16 6.66
N ASN A 42 -1.68 4.38 6.16
CA ASN A 42 -2.29 4.72 4.87
C ASN A 42 -1.35 5.60 4.07
N VAL A 43 -1.38 5.49 2.74
CA VAL A 43 -0.53 6.27 1.85
C VAL A 43 -0.95 7.73 1.86
N THR A 44 0.00 8.64 2.08
CA THR A 44 -0.22 10.08 1.98
C THR A 44 0.36 10.67 0.69
N ALA A 45 1.46 10.11 0.20
CA ALA A 45 2.04 10.51 -1.08
C ALA A 45 2.87 9.37 -1.68
N VAL A 46 2.84 9.28 -3.00
CA VAL A 46 3.74 8.45 -3.81
C VAL A 46 4.33 9.33 -4.88
N TYR A 47 5.62 9.20 -5.14
CA TYR A 47 6.29 9.85 -6.26
C TYR A 47 7.06 8.81 -7.06
N ILE A 48 6.94 8.89 -8.38
CA ILE A 48 7.80 8.18 -9.32
C ILE A 48 8.32 9.16 -10.39
N GLY A 49 9.60 9.07 -10.72
CA GLY A 49 10.21 10.00 -11.68
C GLY A 49 11.64 9.65 -12.04
N THR A 50 12.15 10.26 -13.11
CA THR A 50 13.56 10.10 -13.51
C THR A 50 14.48 11.03 -12.72
N THR A 51 13.91 11.98 -11.97
CA THR A 51 14.64 12.90 -11.10
C THR A 51 14.26 12.68 -9.64
N ALA A 52 15.18 13.01 -8.73
CA ALA A 52 14.92 12.84 -7.30
C ALA A 52 13.84 13.83 -6.84
N PRO A 53 12.83 13.38 -6.08
CA PRO A 53 11.83 14.31 -5.54
C PRO A 53 12.43 15.17 -4.44
N ASN A 54 11.96 16.41 -4.35
CA ASN A 54 12.30 17.30 -3.24
C ASN A 54 11.61 16.83 -1.94
N GLY A 55 12.19 17.18 -0.80
CA GLY A 55 11.61 16.93 0.53
C GLY A 55 12.01 15.61 1.17
N THR A 56 11.43 15.34 2.35
CA THR A 56 11.72 14.14 3.15
C THR A 56 10.71 13.03 2.83
N TRP A 57 11.23 11.85 2.53
CA TRP A 57 10.45 10.67 2.20
C TRP A 57 10.75 9.53 3.17
N GLN A 58 9.71 8.85 3.66
CA GLN A 58 9.80 7.73 4.59
C GLN A 58 10.39 6.48 3.94
N PHE A 59 10.06 6.25 2.68
CA PHE A 59 10.62 5.19 1.84
C PHE A 59 11.16 5.81 0.57
N LYS A 60 12.38 5.42 0.19
CA LYS A 60 13.04 5.87 -1.04
C LYS A 60 13.85 4.74 -1.64
N VAL A 61 13.66 4.51 -2.93
CA VAL A 61 14.55 3.69 -3.74
C VAL A 61 14.95 4.45 -5.00
N GLU A 62 16.20 4.27 -5.38
CA GLU A 62 16.80 4.71 -6.64
C GLU A 62 17.36 3.47 -7.32
N ASP A 63 16.67 3.01 -8.36
CA ASP A 63 16.98 1.76 -9.06
C ASP A 63 16.31 1.76 -10.45
N ARG A 64 16.41 0.66 -11.19
CA ARG A 64 15.70 0.43 -12.46
C ARG A 64 14.21 0.15 -12.21
N VAL A 65 13.51 1.15 -11.69
CA VAL A 65 12.11 1.08 -11.23
C VAL A 65 11.11 1.64 -12.22
N LEU A 66 11.57 2.06 -13.40
CA LEU A 66 10.78 2.74 -14.42
C LEU A 66 10.96 2.11 -15.80
N THR A 67 9.95 2.23 -16.65
CA THR A 67 10.11 2.03 -18.09
C THR A 67 10.26 3.34 -18.85
N ASP A 68 11.00 3.31 -19.96
CA ASP A 68 11.11 4.43 -20.90
C ASP A 68 9.78 4.81 -21.58
N CYS A 69 8.76 3.95 -21.47
CA CYS A 69 7.40 4.17 -21.95
C CYS A 69 6.46 4.83 -20.94
N VAL A 70 6.81 4.90 -19.65
CA VAL A 70 5.85 5.34 -18.65
C VAL A 70 5.57 6.85 -18.72
N VAL A 71 4.31 7.22 -18.85
CA VAL A 71 3.91 8.64 -18.87
C VAL A 71 3.18 9.02 -17.58
N ALA A 72 2.47 8.07 -16.97
CA ALA A 72 1.75 8.28 -15.73
C ALA A 72 1.73 6.99 -14.90
N TYR A 73 1.26 7.09 -13.67
CA TYR A 73 1.02 5.94 -12.82
C TYR A 73 -0.22 6.13 -11.95
N VAL A 74 -0.76 5.00 -11.50
CA VAL A 74 -1.73 4.92 -10.40
C VAL A 74 -1.17 3.96 -9.35
N TYR A 75 -1.69 3.99 -8.14
CA TYR A 75 -1.22 3.10 -7.09
C TYR A 75 -2.38 2.51 -6.29
N ASN A 76 -2.13 1.39 -5.63
CA ASN A 76 -3.06 0.80 -4.69
C ASN A 76 -2.30 0.30 -3.47
N TYR A 77 -2.79 0.60 -2.26
CA TYR A 77 -2.15 0.17 -1.03
C TYR A 77 -3.05 -0.80 -0.26
N THR A 78 -2.48 -1.95 0.08
CA THR A 78 -3.12 -2.97 0.92
C THR A 78 -2.32 -3.11 2.21
N PRO A 79 -2.87 -2.69 3.36
CA PRO A 79 -2.27 -2.96 4.67
C PRO A 79 -2.06 -4.47 4.88
N PRO A 80 -1.02 -4.89 5.63
CA PRO A 80 -0.15 -4.05 6.46
C PRO A 80 1.09 -3.47 5.76
N GLY A 81 1.27 -3.62 4.44
CA GLY A 81 2.52 -3.18 3.82
C GLY A 81 2.73 -3.50 2.35
N LYS A 82 1.68 -3.55 1.53
CA LYS A 82 1.82 -3.81 0.09
C LYS A 82 1.36 -2.59 -0.72
N LEU A 83 2.30 -1.89 -1.34
CA LEU A 83 2.02 -0.81 -2.28
C LEU A 83 2.22 -1.32 -3.70
N VAL A 84 1.18 -1.32 -4.51
CA VAL A 84 1.27 -1.67 -5.92
C VAL A 84 1.25 -0.39 -6.74
N VAL A 85 2.25 -0.21 -7.61
CA VAL A 85 2.34 0.91 -8.55
C VAL A 85 2.13 0.39 -9.96
N TYR A 86 1.19 1.00 -10.68
CA TYR A 86 0.87 0.68 -12.05
C TYR A 86 1.37 1.80 -12.95
N GLU A 87 2.47 1.56 -13.64
CA GLU A 87 2.97 2.37 -14.74
C GLU A 87 2.01 2.28 -15.93
N LEU A 88 1.67 3.42 -16.51
CA LEU A 88 0.79 3.55 -17.66
C LEU A 88 1.58 4.17 -18.82
N ASP A 89 1.59 3.46 -19.95
CA ASP A 89 2.02 4.03 -21.23
C ASP A 89 0.96 5.01 -21.78
N SER A 90 1.31 5.70 -22.87
CA SER A 90 0.42 6.68 -23.50
C SER A 90 -0.91 6.08 -23.98
N LYS A 91 -0.92 4.80 -24.37
CA LYS A 91 -2.13 4.12 -24.84
C LYS A 91 -3.03 3.76 -23.65
N ALA A 92 -2.47 3.18 -22.60
CA ALA A 92 -3.16 2.79 -21.38
C ALA A 92 -3.75 4.02 -20.69
N LEU A 93 -2.96 5.10 -20.62
CA LEU A 93 -3.42 6.39 -20.10
C LEU A 93 -4.59 6.95 -20.93
N LYS A 94 -4.51 6.91 -22.27
CA LYS A 94 -5.60 7.38 -23.15
C LYS A 94 -6.90 6.59 -22.95
N VAL A 95 -6.80 5.29 -22.67
CA VAL A 95 -7.97 4.43 -22.43
C VAL A 95 -8.69 4.81 -21.13
N ILE A 96 -7.94 5.15 -20.07
CA ILE A 96 -8.54 5.53 -18.77
C ILE A 96 -8.87 7.02 -18.67
N ASN A 97 -8.19 7.86 -19.43
CA ASN A 97 -8.37 9.31 -19.46
C ASN A 97 -8.44 9.83 -20.91
N PRO A 98 -9.54 9.54 -21.64
CA PRO A 98 -9.65 9.85 -23.07
C PRO A 98 -9.68 11.35 -23.39
N SER A 99 -9.92 12.20 -22.39
CA SER A 99 -9.94 13.66 -22.54
C SER A 99 -8.57 14.32 -22.55
N GLU A 100 -7.50 13.60 -22.21
CA GLU A 100 -6.16 14.17 -22.08
C GLU A 100 -5.36 14.00 -23.38
N GLU A 101 -4.79 15.10 -23.89
CA GLU A 101 -3.84 15.05 -25.00
C GLU A 101 -2.49 14.52 -24.49
N ILE A 102 -2.20 13.27 -24.80
CA ILE A 102 -0.98 12.60 -24.33
C ILE A 102 0.04 12.60 -25.46
N PRO A 103 1.27 13.11 -25.23
CA PRO A 103 2.34 13.03 -26.22
C PRO A 103 2.59 11.57 -26.61
N SER A 104 2.63 11.30 -27.91
CA SER A 104 3.11 10.01 -28.40
C SER A 104 4.61 9.92 -28.09
N SER A 105 4.99 9.09 -27.13
CA SER A 105 6.39 8.79 -26.87
C SER A 105 6.83 7.58 -27.70
N GLU A 106 7.83 7.75 -28.55
CA GLU A 106 8.58 6.62 -29.09
C GLU A 106 9.44 6.05 -27.95
N CYS A 107 9.16 4.82 -27.55
CA CYS A 107 9.86 4.13 -26.47
C CYS A 107 10.04 2.66 -26.82
N LYS A 108 11.07 2.02 -26.24
CA LYS A 108 11.48 0.63 -26.51
C LYS A 108 10.96 -0.36 -25.47
N GLY A 109 10.36 0.11 -24.38
CA GLY A 109 9.93 -0.71 -23.25
C GLY A 109 11.10 -1.16 -22.37
N GLU A 110 12.20 -0.40 -22.39
CA GLU A 110 13.42 -0.68 -21.62
C GLU A 110 13.27 -0.18 -20.18
N LEU A 111 13.84 -0.93 -19.23
CA LEU A 111 13.94 -0.49 -17.84
C LEU A 111 15.02 0.58 -17.70
N ILE A 112 14.65 1.71 -17.11
CA ILE A 112 15.53 2.86 -16.86
C ILE A 112 15.62 3.14 -15.37
N TYR A 113 16.72 3.80 -14.97
CA TYR A 113 16.88 4.28 -13.61
C TYR A 113 15.84 5.36 -13.29
N GLY A 114 15.28 5.28 -12.10
CA GLY A 114 14.31 6.22 -11.57
C GLY A 114 14.26 6.20 -10.05
N TYR A 115 13.49 7.13 -9.52
CA TYR A 115 13.21 7.28 -8.10
C TYR A 115 11.78 6.84 -7.84
N LEU A 116 11.60 5.99 -6.84
CA LEU A 116 10.29 5.67 -6.28
C LEU A 116 10.32 5.98 -4.79
N THR A 117 9.43 6.87 -4.35
CA THR A 117 9.32 7.27 -2.95
C THR A 117 7.89 7.24 -2.47
N ALA A 118 7.70 6.93 -1.19
CA ALA A 118 6.37 6.86 -0.58
C ALA A 118 6.37 7.41 0.86
N ASN A 119 5.26 8.06 1.21
CA ASN A 119 4.95 8.53 2.55
C ASN A 119 3.62 7.95 3.02
N PHE A 120 3.54 7.72 4.32
CA PHE A 120 2.40 7.14 5.00
C PHE A 120 2.03 7.96 6.24
N THR A 121 0.76 7.87 6.64
CA THR A 121 0.24 8.46 7.89
C THR A 121 0.97 7.92 9.12
N LYS A 122 1.35 6.64 9.07
CA LYS A 122 2.14 5.93 10.05
C LYS A 122 3.13 5.05 9.31
N LEU A 123 4.38 4.99 9.76
CA LEU A 123 5.40 4.14 9.14
C LEU A 123 5.02 2.66 9.27
N PRO A 124 4.78 1.93 8.17
CA PRO A 124 4.63 0.48 8.22
C PRO A 124 5.99 -0.17 8.56
N GLU A 125 5.96 -1.21 9.39
CA GLU A 125 7.18 -1.95 9.79
C GLU A 125 7.83 -2.65 8.59
N THR A 126 7.01 -3.17 7.68
CA THR A 126 7.45 -3.77 6.42
C THR A 126 6.67 -3.14 5.28
N LEU A 127 7.36 -2.86 4.17
CA LEU A 127 6.73 -2.39 2.94
C LEU A 127 7.32 -3.15 1.75
N THR A 128 6.46 -3.71 0.92
CA THR A 128 6.81 -4.21 -0.40
C THR A 128 6.14 -3.30 -1.43
N ILE A 129 6.93 -2.81 -2.37
CA ILE A 129 6.47 -2.00 -3.49
C ILE A 129 6.57 -2.84 -4.76
N ASP A 130 5.42 -3.24 -5.31
CA ASP A 130 5.32 -4.03 -6.53
C ASP A 130 5.08 -3.07 -7.70
N VAL A 131 5.96 -3.03 -8.69
CA VAL A 131 5.78 -2.16 -9.86
C VAL A 131 5.36 -2.99 -11.07
N TRP A 132 4.32 -2.52 -11.76
CA TRP A 132 3.69 -3.18 -12.90
C TRP A 132 3.58 -2.21 -14.07
N VAL A 133 3.87 -2.68 -15.28
CA VAL A 133 3.82 -1.88 -16.50
C VAL A 133 2.64 -2.30 -17.34
N GLY A 134 1.72 -1.35 -17.54
CA GLY A 134 0.50 -1.53 -18.32
C GLY A 134 0.70 -1.23 -19.79
N THR A 135 0.28 -2.16 -20.63
CA THR A 135 0.15 -2.00 -22.08
C THR A 135 -1.28 -2.35 -22.48
N THR A 136 -1.83 -1.61 -23.44
CA THR A 136 -3.18 -1.87 -23.93
C THR A 136 -3.25 -3.22 -24.65
N SER A 137 -4.27 -4.03 -24.32
CA SER A 137 -4.52 -5.27 -25.06
C SER A 137 -5.16 -4.93 -26.41
N THR A 138 -5.05 -5.83 -27.40
CA THR A 138 -5.70 -5.71 -28.70
C THR A 138 -7.23 -5.63 -28.63
N ASN A 139 -7.83 -6.03 -27.51
CA ASN A 139 -9.25 -5.85 -27.22
C ASN A 139 -9.42 -4.72 -26.20
N ASP A 140 -10.20 -3.69 -26.56
CA ASP A 140 -10.41 -2.43 -25.82
C ASP A 140 -11.07 -2.55 -24.42
N GLY A 141 -11.08 -3.74 -23.81
CA GLY A 141 -11.68 -4.02 -22.51
C GLY A 141 -10.69 -4.25 -21.36
N TYR A 142 -9.42 -4.49 -21.67
CA TYR A 142 -8.40 -4.92 -20.70
C TYR A 142 -7.07 -4.22 -20.91
N ILE A 143 -6.32 -4.05 -19.82
CA ILE A 143 -4.92 -3.64 -19.82
C ILE A 143 -4.08 -4.83 -19.37
N TYR A 144 -3.04 -5.14 -20.15
CA TYR A 144 -2.05 -6.15 -19.83
C TYR A 144 -0.94 -5.52 -19.01
N PHE A 145 -0.79 -6.00 -17.78
CA PHE A 145 0.24 -5.59 -16.85
C PHE A 145 1.33 -6.65 -16.77
N ARG A 146 2.59 -6.22 -16.89
CA ARG A 146 3.77 -7.04 -16.60
C ARG A 146 4.48 -6.49 -15.37
N GLN A 147 4.73 -7.32 -14.38
CA GLN A 147 5.53 -6.95 -13.21
C GLN A 147 6.99 -6.74 -13.61
N ILE A 148 7.62 -5.69 -13.08
CA ILE A 148 9.05 -5.41 -13.31
C ILE A 148 9.92 -5.73 -12.08
N GLY A 149 9.31 -5.76 -10.90
CA GLY A 149 9.92 -6.30 -9.70
C GLY A 149 9.24 -5.84 -8.42
N ASP A 150 9.82 -6.32 -7.32
CA ASP A 150 9.41 -5.97 -5.96
C ASP A 150 10.58 -5.30 -5.24
N TRP A 151 10.32 -4.16 -4.61
CA TRP A 151 11.28 -3.46 -3.76
C TRP A 151 10.82 -3.57 -2.31
N MET A 152 11.68 -4.16 -1.49
CA MET A 152 11.36 -4.50 -0.11
C MET A 152 12.02 -3.52 0.85
N PHE A 153 11.30 -3.16 1.90
CA PHE A 153 11.75 -2.26 2.95
C PHE A 153 11.37 -2.81 4.33
N ILE A 154 12.24 -2.56 5.29
CA ILE A 154 12.03 -2.86 6.71
C ILE A 154 12.35 -1.60 7.51
N ASN A 155 11.39 -1.12 8.30
CA ASN A 155 11.50 0.09 9.11
C ASN A 155 12.01 1.31 8.31
N GLY A 156 11.45 1.55 7.11
CA GLY A 156 11.85 2.64 6.22
C GLY A 156 13.11 2.38 5.39
N SER A 157 13.92 1.39 5.76
CA SER A 157 15.19 1.09 5.09
C SER A 157 14.98 0.11 3.93
N TYR A 158 15.55 0.42 2.77
CA TYR A 158 15.56 -0.48 1.61
C TYR A 158 16.42 -1.71 1.91
N VAL A 159 15.86 -2.90 1.72
CA VAL A 159 16.55 -4.18 2.02
C VAL A 159 16.86 -5.00 0.79
N GLY A 160 16.16 -4.78 -0.34
CA GLY A 160 16.52 -5.45 -1.57
C GLY A 160 15.46 -5.45 -2.66
N TYR A 161 15.90 -5.86 -3.84
CA TYR A 161 15.11 -6.09 -5.03
C TYR A 161 14.86 -7.59 -5.21
N LYS A 162 13.63 -7.94 -5.57
CA LYS A 162 13.27 -9.28 -6.00
C LYS A 162 12.75 -9.21 -7.43
N ALA A 163 13.40 -9.98 -8.30
CA ALA A 163 12.97 -10.12 -9.69
C ALA A 163 11.57 -10.78 -9.77
N PRO A 164 10.75 -10.41 -10.78
CA PRO A 164 9.46 -11.03 -11.00
C PRO A 164 9.56 -12.55 -11.17
N SER A 165 8.59 -13.29 -10.65
CA SER A 165 8.48 -14.73 -10.93
C SER A 165 8.11 -14.96 -12.39
N LEU A 166 8.79 -15.90 -13.06
CA LEU A 166 8.50 -16.27 -14.44
C LEU A 166 7.06 -16.77 -14.66
N SER A 167 6.39 -17.28 -13.62
CA SER A 167 5.03 -17.82 -13.72
C SER A 167 3.94 -16.80 -13.41
N ASN A 168 4.25 -15.74 -12.66
CA ASN A 168 3.25 -14.84 -12.05
C ASN A 168 3.54 -13.35 -12.30
N ASN A 169 4.35 -13.03 -13.31
CA ASN A 169 4.71 -11.65 -13.66
C ASN A 169 3.73 -10.99 -14.63
N TYR A 170 2.55 -11.56 -14.83
CA TYR A 170 1.55 -11.06 -15.78
C TYR A 170 0.16 -11.01 -15.16
N MET A 171 -0.58 -9.95 -15.48
CA MET A 171 -1.96 -9.75 -15.06
C MET A 171 -2.76 -9.06 -16.15
N LEU A 172 -3.98 -9.55 -16.40
CA LEU A 172 -4.97 -8.83 -17.19
C LEU A 172 -5.92 -8.11 -16.23
N MET A 173 -5.94 -6.78 -16.30
CA MET A 173 -6.84 -5.96 -15.49
C MET A 173 -7.97 -5.40 -16.36
N PRO A 174 -9.25 -5.62 -16.00
CA PRO A 174 -10.36 -4.93 -16.66
C PRO A 174 -10.23 -3.42 -16.50
N ILE A 175 -10.51 -2.65 -17.57
CA ILE A 175 -10.45 -1.18 -17.51
C ILE A 175 -11.34 -0.62 -16.40
N LYS A 176 -12.49 -1.26 -16.14
CA LYS A 176 -13.40 -0.88 -15.05
C LYS A 176 -12.74 -0.98 -13.66
N GLU A 177 -11.87 -1.96 -13.45
CA GLU A 177 -11.14 -2.13 -12.19
C GLU A 177 -10.04 -1.09 -12.06
N LEU A 178 -9.26 -0.87 -13.12
CA LEU A 178 -8.27 0.20 -13.16
C LEU A 178 -8.93 1.57 -12.91
N GLY A 179 -10.10 1.82 -13.51
CA GLY A 179 -10.89 3.03 -13.27
C GLY A 179 -11.29 3.23 -11.80
N LYS A 180 -11.53 2.15 -11.04
CA LYS A 180 -11.78 2.27 -9.58
C LYS A 180 -10.53 2.72 -8.84
N ILE A 181 -9.37 2.13 -9.17
CA ILE A 181 -8.08 2.50 -8.58
C ILE A 181 -7.81 3.97 -8.89
N THR A 182 -7.90 4.35 -10.16
CA THR A 182 -7.77 5.73 -10.64
C THR A 182 -8.68 6.70 -9.89
N ASN A 183 -9.96 6.38 -9.72
CA ASN A 183 -10.90 7.24 -9.00
C ASN A 183 -10.56 7.38 -7.51
N SER A 184 -9.89 6.38 -6.91
CA SER A 184 -9.48 6.42 -5.50
C SER A 184 -8.17 7.15 -5.26
N THR A 185 -7.19 7.01 -6.16
CA THR A 185 -5.81 7.51 -5.93
C THR A 185 -5.41 8.64 -6.85
N GLY A 186 -6.18 8.89 -7.91
CA GLY A 186 -5.81 9.79 -9.00
C GLY A 186 -4.80 9.17 -9.96
N ILE A 187 -4.64 9.83 -11.11
CA ILE A 187 -3.58 9.60 -12.09
C ILE A 187 -2.45 10.58 -11.81
N HIS A 188 -1.21 10.09 -11.74
CA HIS A 188 -0.03 10.89 -11.43
C HIS A 188 0.93 10.88 -12.61
N VAL A 189 1.30 12.05 -13.10
CA VAL A 189 2.23 12.17 -14.25
C VAL A 189 3.67 11.91 -13.79
N VAL A 190 4.42 11.13 -14.58
CA VAL A 190 5.83 10.86 -14.29
C VAL A 190 6.67 12.09 -14.60
N ASN A 191 7.44 12.57 -13.61
CA ASN A 191 8.36 13.68 -13.85
C ASN A 191 9.58 13.18 -14.65
N ARG A 192 9.69 13.65 -15.91
CA ARG A 192 10.79 13.35 -16.83
C ARG A 192 11.81 14.50 -16.98
N ARG A 193 11.61 15.63 -16.29
CA ARG A 193 12.46 16.82 -16.35
C ARG A 193 13.49 16.87 -15.22
#